data_AF-A0A926CQ14-F1
#
_entry.id   AF-A0A926CQ14-F1
#
_cell.length_a   1.000
_cell.length_b   1.000
_cell.length_c   1.000
_cell.angle_alpha   90.00
_cell.angle_beta   90.00
_cell.angle_gamma   90.00
#
_symmetry.space_group_name_H-M   'P 1'
#
loop_
_entity.id
_entity.type
_entity.pdbx_description
1 polymer ?
#
loop_
_entity_poly.entity_id
_entity_poly.type
_entity_poly.pdbx_seq_one_letter_code
_entity_poly.pdbx_strand_id
1 'polypeptide(L)'
;MATLANIFNQFVGAKALAEAEAASVSRERGDAFKLRALPNEDVYFFSKRIDNSRVVKQAEPGARARDWKVIGGAGFAAISLVGLLLPSAYGFMAGYQLSHLRQENQRLVTERARLELEEAKLVSAERLQQLADVQKFVDPASDRTVYLPKTDASLALNR
;
A
#
# COMPACT_ATOMS: atom_id res chain seq x y z
N MET A 1 16.12 -21.38 -25.57
CA MET A 1 16.83 -21.68 -24.31
C MET A 1 17.27 -23.14 -24.36
N ALA A 2 18.57 -23.40 -24.44
CA ALA A 2 19.09 -24.77 -24.38
C ALA A 2 19.04 -25.23 -22.92
N THR A 3 18.29 -26.28 -22.63
CA THR A 3 18.19 -26.87 -21.30
C THR A 3 19.35 -27.84 -21.06
N LEU A 4 19.79 -27.97 -19.80
CA LEU A 4 20.89 -28.85 -19.34
C LEU A 4 20.78 -30.29 -19.89
N ALA A 5 19.56 -30.80 -20.07
CA ALA A 5 19.28 -32.12 -20.63
C ALA A 5 19.82 -32.31 -22.05
N ASN A 6 19.83 -31.25 -22.88
CA ASN A 6 20.26 -31.33 -24.26
C ASN A 6 21.80 -31.45 -24.39
N ILE A 7 22.53 -30.82 -23.47
CA ILE A 7 24.00 -30.87 -23.41
C ILE A 7 24.45 -32.28 -22.98
N PHE A 8 23.81 -32.84 -21.94
CA PHE A 8 24.13 -34.20 -21.47
C PHE A 8 23.90 -35.28 -22.54
N ASN A 9 22.83 -35.15 -23.33
CA ASN A 9 22.51 -36.13 -24.38
C ASN A 9 23.55 -36.14 -25.51
N GLN A 10 24.14 -34.99 -25.82
CA GLN A 10 25.16 -34.86 -26.86
C GLN A 10 26.47 -35.55 -26.46
N PHE A 11 26.89 -35.42 -25.21
CA PHE A 11 28.12 -36.07 -24.70
C PHE A 11 27.96 -37.58 -24.53
N VAL A 12 26.83 -38.04 -24.00
CA VAL A 12 26.58 -39.49 -23.78
C VAL A 12 26.31 -40.21 -25.10
N GLY A 13 25.55 -39.62 -26.01
CA GLY A 13 25.22 -40.21 -27.31
C GLY A 13 26.41 -40.35 -28.26
N ALA A 14 27.34 -39.39 -28.26
CA ALA A 14 28.56 -39.44 -29.06
C ALA A 14 29.53 -40.52 -28.55
N LYS A 15 29.67 -40.66 -27.21
CA LYS A 15 30.51 -41.67 -26.59
C LYS A 15 30.00 -43.10 -26.85
N ALA A 16 28.68 -43.31 -26.73
CA ALA A 16 28.07 -44.61 -26.98
C ALA A 16 28.18 -45.07 -28.45
N LEU A 17 28.17 -44.12 -29.40
CA LEU A 17 28.38 -44.42 -30.83
C LEU A 17 29.81 -44.86 -31.13
N ALA A 18 30.79 -44.15 -30.58
CA ALA A 18 32.21 -44.48 -30.76
C ALA A 18 32.57 -45.84 -30.12
N GLU A 19 31.99 -46.16 -28.96
CA GLU A 19 32.15 -47.46 -28.31
C GLU A 19 31.50 -48.61 -29.11
N ALA A 20 30.35 -48.36 -29.75
CA ALA A 20 29.68 -49.35 -30.60
C ALA A 20 30.45 -49.65 -31.89
N GLU A 21 31.07 -48.66 -32.53
CA GLU A 21 31.93 -48.86 -33.70
C GLU A 21 33.24 -49.58 -33.35
N ALA A 22 33.85 -49.29 -32.19
CA ALA A 22 35.05 -49.99 -31.74
C ALA A 22 34.77 -51.48 -31.42
N ALA A 23 33.58 -51.79 -30.92
CA ALA A 23 33.16 -53.16 -30.60
C ALA A 23 32.87 -54.01 -31.85
N SER A 24 32.35 -53.42 -32.94
CA SER A 24 32.08 -54.16 -34.18
C SER A 24 33.38 -54.55 -34.91
N VAL A 25 34.36 -53.65 -34.96
CA VAL A 25 35.68 -53.90 -35.61
C VAL A 25 36.47 -55.00 -34.89
N SER A 26 36.32 -55.12 -33.56
CA SER A 26 36.99 -56.17 -32.77
C SER A 26 36.39 -57.56 -32.99
N ARG A 27 35.12 -57.64 -33.45
CA ARG A 27 34.36 -58.90 -33.61
C ARG A 27 34.71 -59.65 -34.90
N GLU A 28 35.17 -58.96 -35.95
CA GLU A 28 35.53 -59.58 -37.23
C GLU A 28 36.90 -60.28 -37.23
N ARG A 29 37.79 -59.96 -36.27
CA ARG A 29 39.19 -60.43 -36.26
C ARG A 29 39.42 -61.75 -35.51
N GLY A 30 38.40 -62.34 -34.89
CA GLY A 30 38.54 -63.51 -34.02
C GLY A 30 37.62 -64.67 -34.37
N ASP A 31 37.93 -65.43 -35.44
CA ASP A 31 37.12 -66.59 -35.85
C ASP A 31 37.87 -67.95 -35.80
N ALA A 32 38.98 -68.03 -35.07
CA ALA A 32 39.74 -69.28 -34.91
C ALA A 32 39.34 -70.10 -33.65
N PHE A 33 38.60 -69.50 -32.70
CA PHE A 33 38.25 -70.12 -31.41
C PHE A 33 36.83 -69.76 -30.95
N LYS A 34 35.80 -69.89 -31.82
CA LYS A 34 34.41 -69.60 -31.42
C LYS A 34 33.92 -70.60 -30.37
N LEU A 35 33.57 -70.08 -29.19
CA LEU A 35 32.90 -70.82 -28.12
C LEU A 35 31.42 -71.04 -28.45
N ARG A 36 30.77 -72.01 -27.79
CA ARG A 36 29.32 -72.22 -27.88
C ARG A 36 28.59 -70.97 -27.37
N ALA A 37 27.55 -70.54 -28.09
CA ALA A 37 26.71 -69.42 -27.70
C ALA A 37 26.15 -69.60 -26.27
N LEU A 38 26.32 -68.59 -25.44
CA LEU A 38 25.77 -68.53 -24.10
C LEU A 38 24.28 -68.14 -24.15
N PRO A 39 23.47 -68.53 -23.16
CA PRO A 39 22.08 -68.09 -23.09
C PRO A 39 22.00 -66.56 -23.10
N ASN A 40 21.15 -66.00 -23.96
CA ASN A 40 20.96 -64.56 -24.22
C ASN A 40 22.07 -63.84 -25.00
N GLU A 41 23.02 -64.56 -25.60
CA GLU A 41 24.05 -63.94 -26.47
C GLU A 41 23.48 -63.34 -27.77
N ASP A 42 22.29 -63.80 -28.18
CA ASP A 42 21.57 -63.34 -29.38
C ASP A 42 20.51 -62.26 -29.12
N VAL A 43 20.45 -61.71 -27.89
CA VAL A 43 19.48 -60.66 -27.53
C VAL A 43 20.05 -59.30 -27.90
N TYR A 44 19.71 -58.84 -29.10
CA TYR A 44 20.07 -57.50 -29.57
C TYR A 44 19.08 -56.47 -29.03
N PHE A 45 19.55 -55.53 -28.21
CA PHE A 45 18.77 -54.35 -27.82
C PHE A 45 18.75 -53.33 -28.97
N PHE A 46 17.66 -53.32 -29.74
CA PHE A 46 17.45 -52.30 -30.76
C PHE A 46 16.91 -51.01 -30.13
N SER A 47 17.77 -50.01 -30.00
CA SER A 47 17.36 -48.65 -29.61
C SER A 47 16.94 -47.86 -30.85
N LYS A 48 15.63 -47.80 -31.10
CA LYS A 48 15.07 -46.97 -32.18
C LYS A 48 15.34 -45.48 -31.89
N ARG A 49 16.06 -44.80 -32.77
CA ARG A 49 16.20 -43.34 -32.71
C ARG A 49 14.90 -42.67 -33.17
N ILE A 50 14.22 -42.01 -32.26
CA ILE A 50 13.03 -41.22 -32.58
C ILE A 50 13.48 -39.78 -32.81
N ASP A 51 13.32 -39.29 -34.05
CA ASP A 51 13.54 -37.89 -34.37
C ASP A 51 12.30 -37.05 -34.01
N ASN A 52 12.44 -36.24 -32.95
CA ASN A 52 11.40 -35.33 -32.48
C ASN A 52 11.60 -33.89 -32.97
N SER A 53 12.49 -33.63 -33.94
CA SER A 53 12.80 -32.29 -34.46
C SER A 53 11.57 -31.53 -35.00
N ARG A 54 10.53 -32.26 -35.43
CA ARG A 54 9.31 -31.71 -36.02
C ARG A 54 8.11 -31.68 -35.07
N VAL A 55 8.31 -32.02 -33.80
CA VAL A 55 7.24 -32.02 -32.80
C VAL A 55 6.94 -30.58 -32.39
N VAL A 56 5.77 -30.08 -32.82
CA VAL A 56 5.26 -28.78 -32.42
C VAL A 56 4.22 -28.98 -31.31
N LYS A 57 4.23 -28.09 -30.31
CA LYS A 57 3.20 -28.10 -29.27
C LYS A 57 1.84 -27.85 -29.91
N GLN A 58 0.90 -28.76 -29.63
CA GLN A 58 -0.49 -28.54 -30.03
C GLN A 58 -1.06 -27.34 -29.27
N ALA A 59 -1.65 -26.40 -30.02
CA ALA A 59 -2.28 -25.24 -29.42
C ALA A 59 -3.51 -25.70 -28.61
N GLU A 60 -3.49 -25.41 -27.30
CA GLU A 60 -4.63 -25.68 -26.42
C GLU A 60 -5.68 -24.56 -26.61
N PRO A 61 -6.89 -24.85 -27.10
CA PRO A 61 -7.88 -23.82 -27.45
C PRO A 61 -8.40 -23.03 -26.23
N GLY A 62 -8.17 -23.51 -25.01
CA GLY A 62 -8.58 -22.85 -23.76
C GLY A 62 -7.48 -22.05 -23.03
N ALA A 63 -6.21 -22.18 -23.43
CA ALA A 63 -5.10 -21.59 -22.67
C ALA A 63 -5.22 -20.06 -22.59
N ARG A 64 -5.53 -19.40 -23.71
CA ARG A 64 -5.70 -17.94 -23.76
C ARG A 64 -6.81 -17.45 -22.83
N ALA A 65 -7.94 -18.14 -22.79
CA ALA A 65 -9.06 -17.74 -21.94
C ALA A 65 -8.70 -17.90 -20.45
N ARG A 66 -7.94 -18.94 -20.08
CA ARG A 66 -7.44 -19.14 -18.71
C ARG A 66 -6.46 -18.03 -18.32
N ASP A 67 -5.53 -17.69 -19.20
CA ASP A 67 -4.53 -16.64 -18.94
C ASP A 67 -5.19 -15.27 -18.76
N TRP A 68 -6.17 -14.91 -19.60
CA TRP A 68 -6.93 -13.67 -19.47
C TRP A 68 -7.77 -13.59 -18.20
N LYS A 69 -8.31 -14.72 -17.72
CA LYS A 69 -9.02 -14.77 -16.43
C LYS A 69 -8.08 -14.51 -15.25
N VAL A 70 -6.86 -15.05 -15.30
CA VAL A 70 -5.85 -14.82 -14.25
C VAL A 70 -5.42 -13.36 -14.24
N ILE A 71 -5.11 -12.79 -15.41
CA ILE A 71 -4.74 -11.38 -15.54
C ILE A 71 -5.87 -10.47 -15.07
N GLY A 72 -7.10 -10.73 -15.53
CA GLY A 72 -8.29 -9.98 -15.12
C GLY A 72 -8.57 -10.08 -13.63
N GLY A 73 -8.45 -11.26 -13.04
CA GLY A 73 -8.63 -11.49 -11.61
C GLY A 73 -7.60 -10.75 -10.77
N ALA A 74 -6.32 -10.78 -11.17
CA ALA A 74 -5.26 -10.04 -10.49
C ALA A 74 -5.47 -8.52 -10.58
N GLY A 75 -5.84 -8.01 -11.77
CA GLY A 75 -6.16 -6.61 -11.98
C GLY A 75 -7.36 -6.14 -11.14
N PHE A 76 -8.43 -6.93 -11.11
CA PHE A 76 -9.61 -6.64 -10.31
C PHE A 76 -9.27 -6.61 -8.82
N ALA A 77 -8.51 -7.59 -8.32
CA ALA A 77 -8.08 -7.63 -6.92
C ALA A 77 -7.26 -6.38 -6.53
N ALA A 78 -6.36 -5.93 -7.40
CA ALA A 78 -5.59 -4.71 -7.17
C ALA A 78 -6.49 -3.46 -7.11
N ILE A 79 -7.43 -3.32 -8.05
CA ILE A 79 -8.37 -2.19 -8.08
C ILE A 79 -9.28 -2.21 -6.84
N SER A 80 -9.80 -3.38 -6.46
CA SER A 80 -10.63 -3.52 -5.26
C SER A 80 -9.86 -3.16 -4.00
N LEU A 81 -8.59 -3.59 -3.88
CA LEU A 81 -7.75 -3.26 -2.73
C LEU A 81 -7.54 -1.75 -2.60
N VAL A 82 -7.21 -1.08 -3.70
CA VAL A 82 -7.07 0.38 -3.74
C VAL A 82 -8.40 1.03 -3.37
N GLY A 83 -9.49 0.63 -4.00
CA GLY A 83 -10.84 1.16 -3.73
C GLY A 83 -11.28 1.01 -2.28
N LEU A 84 -10.95 -0.10 -1.61
CA LEU A 84 -11.25 -0.31 -0.19
C LEU A 84 -10.41 0.56 0.74
N LEU A 85 -9.17 0.89 0.36
CA LEU A 85 -8.26 1.69 1.16
C LEU A 85 -8.56 3.19 1.08
N LEU A 86 -9.11 3.69 -0.03
CA LEU A 86 -9.42 5.11 -0.22
C LEU A 86 -10.28 5.73 0.92
N PRO A 87 -11.42 5.13 1.32
CA PRO A 87 -12.23 5.65 2.42
C PRO A 87 -11.47 5.74 3.74
N SER A 88 -10.57 4.78 4.01
CA SER A 88 -9.77 4.75 5.24
C SER A 88 -8.74 5.88 5.28
N ALA A 89 -8.10 6.17 4.15
CA ALA A 89 -7.16 7.28 4.00
C ALA A 89 -7.86 8.63 4.15
N TYR A 90 -9.06 8.77 3.57
CA TYR A 90 -9.88 9.97 3.72
C TYR A 90 -10.35 10.16 5.17
N GLY A 91 -10.80 9.08 5.82
CA GLY A 91 -11.17 9.08 7.23
C GLY A 91 -10.03 9.50 8.15
N PHE A 92 -8.79 9.10 7.83
CA PHE A 92 -7.61 9.51 8.59
C PHE A 92 -7.33 11.02 8.48
N MET A 93 -7.43 11.60 7.28
CA MET A 93 -7.30 13.05 7.08
C MET A 93 -8.42 13.84 7.76
N ALA A 94 -9.67 13.39 7.62
CA ALA A 94 -10.81 14.00 8.30
C ALA A 94 -10.67 13.93 9.83
N GLY A 95 -10.06 12.85 10.34
CA GLY A 95 -9.74 12.68 11.75
C GLY A 95 -8.79 13.77 12.29
N TYR A 96 -7.78 14.17 11.52
CA TYR A 96 -6.89 15.27 11.92
C TYR A 96 -7.62 16.60 12.00
N GLN A 97 -8.42 16.94 10.99
CA GLN A 97 -9.21 18.17 11.02
C GLN A 97 -10.15 18.19 12.22
N LEU A 98 -10.81 17.06 12.51
CA LEU A 98 -11.68 16.92 13.67
C LEU A 98 -10.92 17.06 15.00
N SER A 99 -9.70 16.51 15.08
CA SER A 99 -8.85 16.65 16.27
C SER A 99 -8.42 18.09 16.51
N HIS A 100 -8.05 18.81 15.45
CA HIS A 100 -7.68 20.21 15.49
C HIS A 100 -8.86 21.08 15.94
N LEU A 101 -10.03 20.91 15.29
CA LEU A 101 -11.25 21.64 15.64
C LEU A 101 -11.68 21.39 17.09
N ARG A 102 -11.54 20.16 17.60
CA ARG A 102 -11.83 19.84 19.01
C ARG A 102 -10.87 20.56 19.96
N GLN A 103 -9.59 20.60 19.62
CA GLN A 103 -8.58 21.28 20.44
C GLN A 103 -8.80 22.79 20.46
N GLU A 104 -9.12 23.40 19.31
CA GLU A 104 -9.48 24.81 19.21
C GLU A 104 -10.74 25.13 20.01
N ASN A 105 -11.78 24.30 19.90
CA ASN A 105 -13.02 24.49 20.64
C ASN A 105 -12.77 24.45 22.16
N GLN A 106 -11.99 23.48 22.64
CA GLN A 106 -11.62 23.40 24.05
C GLN A 106 -10.84 24.64 24.51
N ARG A 107 -9.89 25.11 23.70
CA ARG A 107 -9.13 26.34 23.99
C ARG A 107 -10.07 27.55 24.11
N LEU A 108 -10.96 27.73 23.13
CA LEU A 108 -11.92 28.85 23.13
C LEU A 108 -12.88 28.79 24.33
N VAL A 109 -13.33 27.60 24.72
CA VAL A 109 -14.17 27.43 25.92
C VAL A 109 -13.41 27.84 27.19
N THR A 110 -12.15 27.43 27.33
CA THR A 110 -11.33 27.84 28.49
C THR A 110 -11.04 29.33 28.51
N GLU A 111 -10.79 29.93 27.34
CA GLU A 111 -10.53 31.37 27.21
C GLU A 111 -11.78 32.18 27.52
N ARG A 112 -12.94 31.75 27.04
CA ARG A 112 -14.24 32.32 27.39
C ARG A 112 -14.49 32.28 28.90
N ALA A 113 -14.33 31.11 29.53
CA ALA A 113 -14.53 30.98 30.97
C ALA A 113 -13.58 31.89 31.76
N ARG A 114 -12.33 32.05 31.29
CA ARG A 114 -11.37 32.98 31.88
C ARG A 114 -11.82 34.44 31.74
N LEU A 115 -12.26 34.86 30.56
CA LEU A 115 -12.73 36.22 30.32
C LEU A 115 -13.98 36.53 31.13
N GLU A 116 -14.93 35.59 31.24
CA GLU A 116 -16.12 35.74 32.08
C GLU A 116 -15.74 35.93 33.57
N LEU A 117 -14.70 35.24 34.05
CA LEU A 117 -14.16 35.46 35.40
C LEU A 117 -13.47 36.83 35.55
N GLU A 118 -12.76 37.29 34.54
CA GLU A 118 -12.12 38.62 34.55
C GLU A 118 -13.16 39.73 34.52
N GLU A 119 -14.20 39.59 33.70
CA GLU A 119 -15.35 40.50 33.64
C GLU A 119 -16.08 40.54 34.98
N ALA A 120 -16.40 39.38 35.58
CA ALA A 120 -17.04 39.32 36.89
C ALA A 120 -16.21 40.02 37.99
N LYS A 121 -14.87 39.94 37.92
CA LYS A 121 -13.98 40.67 38.85
C LYS A 121 -14.02 42.18 38.63
N LEU A 122 -14.07 42.63 37.38
CA LEU A 122 -14.12 44.06 37.03
C LEU A 122 -15.49 44.68 37.35
N VAL A 123 -16.56 43.95 37.09
CA VAL A 123 -17.96 44.35 37.31
C VAL A 123 -18.39 44.09 38.76
N SER A 124 -17.56 43.44 39.57
CA SER A 124 -17.87 43.20 40.98
C SER A 124 -18.22 44.49 41.72
N ALA A 125 -19.31 44.47 42.48
CA ALA A 125 -19.82 45.63 43.20
C ALA A 125 -18.74 46.26 44.11
N GLU A 126 -17.89 45.43 44.71
CA GLU A 126 -16.77 45.87 45.56
C GLU A 126 -15.74 46.71 44.79
N ARG A 127 -15.44 46.37 43.53
CA ARG A 127 -14.51 47.14 42.69
C ARG A 127 -15.14 48.41 42.14
N LEU A 128 -16.44 48.38 41.84
CA LEU A 128 -17.21 49.57 41.48
C LEU A 128 -17.27 50.57 42.64
N GLN A 129 -17.43 50.09 43.87
CA GLN A 129 -17.38 50.91 45.09
C GLN A 129 -16.00 51.56 45.27
N GLN A 130 -14.91 50.78 45.12
CA GLN A 130 -13.55 51.32 45.19
C GLN A 130 -13.28 52.37 44.10
N LEU A 131 -13.77 52.16 42.88
CA LEU A 131 -13.68 53.14 41.81
C LEU A 131 -14.50 54.40 42.10
N ALA A 132 -15.68 54.26 42.72
CA ALA A 132 -16.50 55.38 43.17
C ALA A 132 -15.80 56.22 44.24
N ASP A 133 -15.15 55.56 45.20
CA ASP A 133 -14.38 56.22 46.26
C ASP A 133 -13.16 56.97 45.71
N VAL A 134 -12.41 56.34 44.79
CA VAL A 134 -11.20 56.94 44.17
C VAL A 134 -11.56 58.11 43.26
N GLN A 135 -12.62 57.99 42.45
CA GLN A 135 -13.05 59.05 41.53
C GLN A 135 -13.99 60.07 42.18
N LYS A 136 -14.28 59.95 43.47
CA LYS A 136 -15.23 60.80 44.23
C LYS A 136 -16.60 60.88 43.55
N PHE A 137 -17.10 59.75 43.05
CA PHE A 137 -18.49 59.64 42.62
C PHE A 137 -19.37 59.58 43.87
N VAL A 138 -19.73 60.76 44.39
CA VAL A 138 -20.69 60.92 45.48
C VAL A 138 -22.07 60.62 44.90
N ASP A 139 -22.78 59.63 45.46
CA ASP A 139 -24.18 59.40 45.13
C ASP A 139 -24.95 60.71 45.39
N PRO A 140 -25.53 61.33 44.35
CA PRO A 140 -26.27 62.56 44.56
C PRO A 140 -27.45 62.26 45.48
N ALA A 141 -27.66 63.10 46.50
CA ALA A 141 -28.89 63.08 47.27
C ALA A 141 -30.07 63.12 46.28
N SER A 142 -31.12 62.35 46.58
CA SER A 142 -32.25 61.98 45.70
C SER A 142 -33.02 63.13 45.03
N ASP A 143 -32.65 64.38 45.27
CA ASP A 143 -33.25 65.63 44.76
C ASP A 143 -32.27 66.46 43.89
N ARG A 144 -31.09 65.95 43.51
CA ARG A 144 -30.12 66.74 42.72
C ARG A 144 -29.91 66.19 41.31
N THR A 145 -30.72 66.66 40.37
CA THR A 145 -30.48 66.47 38.94
C THR A 145 -29.54 67.56 38.40
N VAL A 146 -28.39 67.15 37.86
CA VAL A 146 -27.47 68.05 37.16
C VAL A 146 -27.88 68.10 35.69
N TYR A 147 -28.43 69.24 35.26
CA TYR A 147 -28.73 69.47 33.84
C TYR A 147 -27.45 69.84 33.10
N LEU A 148 -27.07 69.04 32.10
CA LEU A 148 -25.99 69.36 31.18
C LEU A 148 -26.43 70.52 30.27
N PRO A 149 -25.60 71.57 30.10
CA PRO A 149 -25.92 72.65 29.19
C PRO A 149 -25.95 72.13 27.75
N LYS A 150 -27.06 72.40 27.04
CA LYS A 150 -27.21 72.09 25.61
C LYS A 150 -26.06 72.74 24.84
N THR A 151 -25.10 71.93 24.42
CA THR A 151 -24.10 72.30 23.43
C THR A 151 -24.39 71.45 22.22
N ASP A 152 -24.85 72.06 21.13
CA ASP A 152 -25.30 71.43 19.88
C ASP A 152 -24.19 70.70 19.09
N ALA A 153 -23.08 70.30 19.74
CA ALA A 153 -21.87 69.81 19.08
C ALA A 153 -21.19 68.63 19.79
N SER A 154 -21.94 67.72 20.43
CA SER A 154 -21.38 66.45 20.91
C SER A 154 -22.09 65.25 20.31
N LEU A 155 -21.80 65.00 19.03
CA LEU A 155 -22.11 63.74 18.38
C LEU A 155 -21.07 62.71 18.86
N ALA A 156 -21.45 61.85 19.82
CA ALA A 156 -20.64 60.69 20.19
C ALA A 156 -20.71 59.65 19.07
N LEU A 157 -19.79 59.74 18.11
CA LEU A 157 -19.57 58.73 17.08
C LEU A 157 -18.75 57.61 17.70
N ASN A 158 -19.41 56.52 18.09
CA ASN A 158 -18.74 55.26 18.41
C ASN A 158 -18.40 54.59 17.08
N ARG A 159 -17.10 54.38 16.82
CA ARG A 159 -16.61 53.68 15.63
C ARG A 159 -15.88 52.43 16.07
#